data_AF-A0A0G1CVR9-F1
#
_entry.id   AF-A0A0G1CVR9-F1
#
_cell.length_a   1.000
_cell.length_b   1.000
_cell.length_c   1.000
_cell.angle_alpha   90.00
_cell.angle_beta   90.00
_cell.angle_gamma   90.00
#
_symmetry.space_group_name_H-M   'P 1'
#
loop_
_entity.id
_entity.type
_entity.pdbx_description
1 polymer ?
#
loop_
_entity_poly.entity_id
_entity_poly.type
_entity_poly.pdbx_seq_one_letter_code
_entity_poly.pdbx_strand_id
1 'polypeptide(L)'
;MIDQIKKLRSETSVSITECEKALKEAKGDMTQAKEILRKWGKAFAEQKKDRVTSQGLIDSYIHPNKRVGVLLELNCETDFVARGQYFQTLAWGMTRLRFFPSPGSRIRPKPSKT
;
A
#
# COMPACT_ATOMS: atom_id res chain seq x y z
N MET A 1 18.97 0.27 21.24
CA MET A 1 17.67 -0.38 20.97
C MET A 1 16.56 0.63 20.65
N ILE A 2 16.33 1.67 21.46
CA ILE A 2 15.29 2.69 21.22
C ILE A 2 15.47 3.42 19.87
N ASP A 3 16.69 3.75 19.46
CA ASP A 3 16.93 4.44 18.19
C ASP A 3 16.67 3.56 16.95
N GLN A 4 16.89 2.26 17.08
CA GLN A 4 16.56 1.29 16.02
C GLN A 4 15.04 1.16 15.85
N ILE A 5 14.30 1.15 16.96
CA ILE A 5 12.83 1.13 16.96
C ILE A 5 12.29 2.40 16.29
N LYS A 6 12.84 3.58 16.66
CA LYS A 6 12.48 4.86 16.02
C LYS A 6 12.75 4.84 14.52
N LYS A 7 13.94 4.37 14.10
CA LYS A 7 14.30 4.26 12.68
C LYS A 7 13.36 3.32 11.93
N LEU A 8 13.08 2.15 12.48
CA LEU A 8 12.19 1.16 11.87
C LEU A 8 10.75 1.69 11.76
N ARG A 9 10.27 2.40 12.78
CA ARG A 9 8.95 3.05 12.77
C ARG A 9 8.86 4.16 11.72
N SER A 10 9.87 5.01 11.59
CA SER A 10 9.88 6.08 10.58
C SER A 10 9.84 5.52 9.16
N GLU A 11 10.49 4.39 8.91
CA GLU A 11 10.53 3.77 7.58
C GLU A 11 9.27 2.95 7.25
N THR A 12 8.71 2.23 8.23
CA THR A 12 7.62 1.27 7.99
C THR A 12 6.24 1.80 8.39
N SER A 13 6.19 2.87 9.20
CA SER A 13 4.96 3.39 9.83
C SER A 13 4.18 2.36 10.66
N VAL A 14 4.86 1.28 11.10
CA VAL A 14 4.28 0.23 11.95
C VAL A 14 4.29 0.66 13.43
N SER A 15 3.41 0.04 14.23
CA SER A 15 3.32 0.29 15.66
C SER A 15 4.65 0.02 16.40
N ILE A 16 4.92 0.79 17.46
CA ILE A 16 6.15 0.64 18.27
C ILE A 16 6.30 -0.78 18.80
N THR A 17 5.21 -1.37 19.28
CA THR A 17 5.19 -2.71 19.89
C THR A 17 5.53 -3.81 18.89
N GLU A 18 5.09 -3.69 17.64
CA GLU A 18 5.48 -4.64 16.59
C GLU A 18 6.92 -4.44 16.14
N CYS A 19 7.39 -3.20 16.02
CA CYS A 19 8.81 -2.91 15.76
C CYS A 19 9.72 -3.49 16.85
N GLU A 20 9.32 -3.40 18.12
CA GLU A 20 10.04 -3.99 19.25
C GLU A 20 10.08 -5.52 19.19
N LYS A 21 8.94 -6.17 18.93
CA LYS A 21 8.86 -7.63 18.80
C LYS A 21 9.70 -8.11 17.62
N ALA A 22 9.59 -7.46 16.46
CA ALA A 22 10.36 -7.80 15.26
C ALA A 22 11.86 -7.65 15.48
N LEU A 23 12.30 -6.60 16.18
CA LEU A 23 13.72 -6.40 16.52
C LEU A 23 14.23 -7.42 17.54
N LYS A 24 13.40 -7.86 18.49
CA LYS A 24 13.74 -8.94 19.43
C LYS A 24 13.92 -10.28 18.70
N GLU A 25 13.01 -10.61 17.79
CA GLU A 25 13.06 -11.86 17.01
C GLU A 25 14.23 -11.85 16.01
N ALA A 26 14.50 -10.70 15.40
CA ALA A 26 15.66 -10.48 14.54
C ALA A 26 16.99 -10.31 15.30
N LYS A 27 16.99 -10.42 16.64
CA LYS A 27 18.18 -10.23 17.50
C LYS A 27 18.96 -8.94 17.22
N GLY A 28 18.25 -7.86 16.87
CA GLY A 28 18.83 -6.56 16.55
C GLY A 28 19.23 -6.33 15.09
N ASP A 29 19.01 -7.28 14.18
CA ASP A 29 19.23 -7.12 12.74
C ASP A 29 18.07 -6.35 12.08
N MET A 30 18.37 -5.17 11.53
CA MET A 30 17.39 -4.31 10.87
C MET A 30 16.81 -4.91 9.59
N THR A 31 17.59 -5.67 8.83
CA THR A 31 17.16 -6.27 7.56
C THR A 31 16.20 -7.43 7.83
N GLN A 32 16.56 -8.29 8.78
CA GLN A 32 15.68 -9.38 9.20
C GLN A 32 14.41 -8.84 9.86
N ALA A 33 14.50 -7.81 10.70
CA ALA A 33 13.32 -7.19 11.32
C ALA A 33 12.33 -6.67 10.27
N LYS A 34 12.81 -6.07 9.18
CA LYS A 34 11.95 -5.64 8.06
C LYS A 34 11.24 -6.81 7.38
N GLU A 35 11.94 -7.93 7.15
CA GLU A 35 11.32 -9.09 6.52
C GLU A 35 10.31 -9.78 7.45
N ILE A 36 10.57 -9.80 8.76
CA ILE A 36 9.62 -10.27 9.78
C ILE A 36 8.36 -9.39 9.77
N LEU A 37 8.51 -8.06 9.82
CA LEU A 37 7.38 -7.13 9.73
C LEU A 37 6.58 -7.33 8.44
N ARG A 38 7.26 -7.59 7.31
CA ARG A 38 6.60 -7.87 6.04
C ARG A 38 5.78 -9.17 6.07
N LYS A 39 6.30 -10.22 6.71
CA LYS A 39 5.59 -11.49 6.90
C LYS A 39 4.37 -11.31 7.81
N TRP A 40 4.52 -10.60 8.93
CA TRP A 40 3.41 -10.31 9.84
C TRP A 40 2.34 -9.45 9.18
N GLY A 41 2.72 -8.44 8.41
CA GLY A 41 1.77 -7.62 7.65
C GLY A 41 0.87 -8.45 6.73
N LYS A 42 1.44 -9.47 6.06
CA LYS A 42 0.66 -10.42 5.25
C LYS A 42 -0.28 -11.27 6.10
N ALA A 43 0.20 -11.79 7.24
CA ALA A 43 -0.62 -12.60 8.14
C ALA A 43 -1.78 -11.80 8.76
N PHE A 44 -1.57 -10.52 9.08
CA PHE A 44 -2.64 -9.64 9.55
C PHE A 44 -3.64 -9.30 8.45
N ALA A 45 -3.17 -9.11 7.22
CA ALA A 45 -4.06 -8.93 6.09
C ALA A 45 -4.95 -10.17 5.89
N GLU A 46 -4.38 -11.37 5.99
CA GLU A 46 -5.12 -12.64 5.90
C GLU A 46 -6.22 -12.74 6.96
N GLN A 47 -5.89 -12.46 8.23
CA GLN A 47 -6.85 -12.50 9.34
C GLN A 47 -7.98 -11.46 9.22
N LYS A 48 -7.78 -10.40 8.43
CA LYS A 48 -8.76 -9.33 8.25
C LYS A 48 -9.69 -9.56 7.06
N LYS A 49 -9.45 -10.60 6.24
CA LYS A 49 -10.25 -10.85 5.03
C LYS A 49 -11.72 -11.11 5.31
N ASP A 50 -12.02 -11.79 6.41
CA ASP A 50 -13.39 -12.16 6.77
C ASP A 50 -14.19 -11.03 7.41
N ARG A 51 -13.56 -9.86 7.63
CA ARG A 51 -14.24 -8.70 8.21
C ARG A 51 -15.15 -8.05 7.19
N VAL A 52 -16.36 -7.74 7.60
CA VAL A 52 -17.34 -7.04 6.76
C VAL A 52 -16.85 -5.62 6.50
N THR A 53 -16.65 -5.29 5.22
CA THR A 53 -16.27 -3.94 4.76
C THR A 53 -17.44 -3.29 4.03
N SER A 54 -18.25 -2.51 4.76
CA SER A 54 -19.47 -1.88 4.22
C SER A 54 -19.27 -0.44 3.75
N GLN A 55 -18.06 0.12 3.89
CA GLN A 55 -17.73 1.49 3.51
C GLN A 55 -16.61 1.48 2.45
N GLY A 56 -16.43 2.56 1.70
CA GLY A 56 -15.43 2.56 0.64
C GLY A 56 -15.40 3.84 -0.20
N LEU A 57 -14.62 3.76 -1.28
CA LEU A 57 -14.47 4.81 -2.28
C LEU A 57 -14.64 4.19 -3.67
N ILE A 58 -15.37 4.88 -4.54
CA ILE A 58 -15.39 4.59 -5.97
C ILE A 58 -14.51 5.61 -6.67
N ASP A 59 -13.43 5.15 -7.32
CA ASP A 59 -12.61 5.98 -8.22
C ASP A 59 -12.86 5.59 -9.67
N SER A 60 -12.82 6.57 -10.56
CA SER A 60 -12.96 6.35 -11.99
C SER A 60 -11.88 7.07 -12.77
N TYR A 61 -11.39 6.41 -13.81
CA TYR A 61 -10.38 6.95 -14.70
C TYR A 61 -10.79 6.69 -16.15
N ILE A 62 -10.90 7.76 -16.93
CA ILE A 62 -11.08 7.68 -18.38
C ILE A 62 -9.77 8.12 -19.01
N HIS A 63 -9.18 7.25 -19.81
CA HIS A 63 -7.95 7.59 -20.52
C HIS A 63 -8.23 8.74 -21.52
N PRO A 64 -7.29 9.68 -21.74
CA PRO A 64 -7.53 10.85 -22.61
C PRO A 64 -8.01 10.50 -24.03
N ASN A 65 -7.64 9.34 -24.57
CA ASN A 65 -8.12 8.87 -25.87
C ASN A 65 -9.56 8.35 -25.87
N LYS A 66 -10.25 8.35 -24.72
CA LYS A 66 -11.63 7.87 -24.49
C LYS A 66 -11.90 6.41 -24.89
N ARG A 67 -10.86 5.60 -25.15
CA ARG A 67 -11.00 4.19 -25.54
C ARG A 67 -11.00 3.23 -24.37
N VAL A 68 -10.45 3.64 -23.23
CA VAL A 68 -10.37 2.81 -22.03
C VAL A 68 -10.84 3.62 -20.83
N GLY A 69 -11.82 3.06 -20.13
CA GLY A 69 -12.28 3.51 -18.82
C GLY A 69 -12.00 2.44 -17.77
N VAL A 70 -11.69 2.87 -16.56
CA VAL A 70 -11.52 2.02 -15.38
C VAL A 70 -12.46 2.57 -14.31
N LEU A 71 -13.26 1.70 -13.73
CA LEU A 71 -14.03 1.96 -12.52
C LEU A 71 -13.51 1.02 -11.43
N LEU A 72 -13.22 1.57 -10.27
CA LEU A 72 -12.66 0.84 -9.14
C LEU A 72 -13.49 1.13 -7.90
N GLU A 73 -14.03 0.08 -7.31
CA GLU A 73 -14.60 0.11 -5.96
C GLU A 73 -13.53 -0.39 -4.99
N LEU A 74 -13.20 0.43 -4.00
CA LEU A 74 -12.23 0.09 -2.96
C LEU A 74 -12.90 0.18 -1.59
N ASN A 75 -13.10 -0.97 -0.96
CA ASN A 75 -13.82 -1.10 0.29
C ASN A 75 -12.90 -1.09 1.52
N CYS A 76 -13.43 -0.62 2.65
CA CYS A 76 -12.78 -0.46 3.93
C CYS A 76 -13.79 -0.62 5.09
N GLU A 77 -13.29 -0.81 6.31
CA GLU A 77 -14.15 -1.04 7.48
C GLU A 77 -14.89 0.24 7.91
N THR A 78 -14.27 1.43 7.80
CA THR A 78 -14.82 2.70 8.31
C THR A 78 -14.67 3.84 7.30
N ASP A 79 -15.60 4.79 7.35
CA ASP A 79 -15.65 5.95 6.45
C ASP A 79 -14.46 6.91 6.63
N PHE A 80 -13.90 6.98 7.84
CA PHE A 80 -12.68 7.76 8.12
C PHE A 80 -11.48 7.30 7.27
N VAL A 81 -11.37 5.99 7.02
CA VAL A 81 -10.30 5.44 6.18
C VAL A 81 -10.52 5.82 4.72
N ALA A 82 -11.76 5.72 4.23
CA ALA A 82 -12.11 6.08 2.84
C ALA A 82 -11.76 7.54 2.51
N ARG A 83 -11.95 8.46 3.47
CA ARG A 83 -11.64 9.89 3.31
C ARG A 83 -10.16 10.22 3.49
N GLY A 84 -9.34 9.29 3.97
CA GLY A 84 -7.92 9.51 4.21
C GLY A 84 -7.13 9.73 2.91
N GLN A 85 -6.18 10.67 2.93
CA GLN A 85 -5.34 11.00 1.77
C GLN A 85 -4.61 9.78 1.20
N TYR A 86 -4.11 8.89 2.06
CA TYR A 86 -3.44 7.66 1.64
C TYR A 86 -4.37 6.72 0.87
N PHE A 87 -5.62 6.57 1.29
CA PHE A 87 -6.59 5.68 0.66
C PHE A 87 -7.02 6.23 -0.72
N GLN A 88 -7.27 7.54 -0.79
CA GLN A 88 -7.56 8.21 -2.06
C GLN A 88 -6.38 8.11 -3.03
N THR A 89 -5.15 8.32 -2.55
CA THR A 89 -3.93 8.19 -3.38
C THR A 89 -3.73 6.76 -3.87
N LEU A 90 -4.04 5.76 -3.04
CA LEU A 90 -4.01 4.35 -3.43
C LEU A 90 -5.03 4.06 -4.55
N ALA A 91 -6.29 4.45 -4.36
CA ALA A 91 -7.33 4.27 -5.39
C ALA A 91 -6.94 4.97 -6.70
N TRP A 92 -6.45 6.21 -6.60
CA TRP A 92 -5.96 6.98 -7.73
C TRP A 92 -4.82 6.31 -8.49
N GLY A 93 -3.86 5.73 -7.75
CA GLY A 93 -2.75 4.99 -8.32
C GLY A 93 -3.18 3.68 -8.98
N MET A 94 -4.11 2.96 -8.37
CA MET A 94 -4.60 1.67 -8.89
C MET A 94 -5.39 1.81 -10.19
N THR A 95 -6.29 2.80 -10.28
CA THR A 95 -7.05 3.06 -11.52
C THR A 95 -6.15 3.45 -12.69
N ARG A 96 -4.96 4.01 -12.41
CA ARG A 96 -4.01 4.54 -13.41
C ARG A 96 -2.80 3.66 -13.64
N LEU A 97 -2.58 2.60 -12.86
CA LEU A 97 -1.35 1.78 -12.88
C LEU A 97 -0.98 1.25 -14.27
N ARG A 98 -1.98 0.89 -15.10
CA ARG A 98 -1.78 0.41 -16.48
C ARG A 98 -1.23 1.50 -17.42
N PHE A 99 -1.49 2.77 -17.11
CA PHE A 99 -1.22 3.93 -17.97
C PHE A 99 -0.09 4.81 -17.45
N PHE A 100 0.09 4.86 -16.14
CA PHE A 100 1.12 5.63 -15.46
C PHE A 100 1.81 4.71 -14.44
N PRO A 101 2.85 3.96 -14.86
CA PRO A 101 3.64 3.20 -13.92
C PRO A 101 4.39 4.18 -12.99
N SER A 102 4.54 3.81 -11.71
CA SER A 102 5.18 4.62 -10.68
C SER A 102 6.53 5.22 -11.13
N PRO A 103 6.97 6.38 -10.60
CA PRO A 103 8.20 7.07 -11.04
C PRO A 103 9.52 6.28 -10.96
N GLY A 104 9.50 5.02 -10.48
CA GLY A 104 10.64 4.12 -10.41
C GLY A 104 10.70 3.03 -11.49
N SER A 105 9.65 2.83 -12.29
CA SER A 105 9.66 1.85 -13.39
C SER A 105 9.79 2.57 -14.73
N ARG A 106 11.05 2.75 -15.15
CA ARG A 106 11.44 3.27 -16.47
C ARG A 106 10.97 2.28 -17.55
N ILE A 107 9.72 2.40 -17.98
CA ILE A 107 9.22 1.72 -19.18
C ILE A 107 9.23 2.74 -20.30
N ARG A 108 10.14 2.54 -21.27
CA ARG A 108 10.22 3.37 -22.48
C ARG A 108 8.85 3.38 -23.17
N PRO A 109 8.38 4.52 -23.69
CA PRO A 109 7.20 4.51 -24.55
C PRO A 109 7.49 3.60 -25.75
N LYS A 110 6.61 2.62 -26.00
CA LYS A 110 6.65 1.92 -27.29
C LYS A 110 6.31 2.94 -28.38
N PRO A 111 7.06 2.98 -29.49
CA PRO A 111 6.77 3.90 -30.57
C PRO A 111 5.37 3.63 -31.10
N SER A 112 4.59 4.70 -31.28
CA SER A 112 3.34 4.63 -32.03
C SER A 112 3.69 4.16 -33.43
N LYS A 113 3.12 3.03 -33.84
CA LYS A 113 3.13 2.66 -35.26
C LYS A 113 2.24 3.66 -36.00
N THR A 114 2.88 4.60 -36.69
CA THR A 114 2.39 5.23 -37.90
C THR A 114 3.55 5.24 -38.89
#